data_AF-A0A5C6ESB3-F1
#
_entry.id   AF-A0A5C6ESB3-F1
#
_cell.length_a   1.000
_cell.length_b   1.000
_cell.length_c   1.000
_cell.angle_alpha   90.00
_cell.angle_beta   90.00
_cell.angle_gamma   90.00
#
_symmetry.space_group_name_H-M   'P 1'
#
loop_
_entity.id
_entity.type
_entity.pdbx_description
1 polymer ?
#
loop_
_entity_poly.entity_id
_entity_poly.type
_entity_poly.pdbx_seq_one_letter_code
_entity_poly.pdbx_strand_id
1 'polypeptide(L)'
;MRQRTKTLLWIALPTLIVACLGWTAINLQRGIKSAYYEWGVTCIIASYAEDHDGSPPANWDDLVGYEYHTKYLPDPRTMDAAAQHISVDFESLVAFANEDIPDLPADVITPIQGIEQHWIHPKTTLERYFRDGERPHGSFDGEYAKQLRYYAEGGD
;
A
#
# COMPACT_ATOMS: atom_id res chain seq x y z
N MET A 1 24.77 47.12 12.95
CA MET A 1 24.48 45.90 12.14
C MET A 1 24.32 44.63 12.98
N ARG A 2 25.25 44.31 13.90
CA ARG A 2 25.29 43.05 14.68
C ARG A 2 24.06 42.70 15.54
N GLN A 3 23.28 43.69 15.98
CA GLN A 3 22.08 43.49 16.81
C GLN A 3 20.85 43.10 15.98
N ARG A 4 20.63 43.75 14.83
CA ARG A 4 19.53 43.43 13.89
C ARG A 4 19.65 42.00 13.33
N THR A 5 20.86 41.54 13.05
CA THR A 5 21.11 40.16 12.57
C THR A 5 20.78 39.11 13.63
N LYS A 6 21.06 39.39 14.92
CA LYS A 6 20.69 38.50 16.02
C LYS A 6 19.18 38.43 16.17
N THR A 7 18.46 39.55 16.14
CA THR A 7 16.99 39.56 16.24
C THR A 7 16.33 38.82 15.06
N LEU A 8 16.86 38.99 13.85
CA LEU A 8 16.41 38.22 12.67
C LEU A 8 16.67 36.72 12.82
N LEU A 9 17.83 36.31 13.32
CA LEU A 9 18.12 34.90 13.59
C LEU A 9 17.21 34.30 14.67
N TRP A 10 16.92 35.03 15.75
CA TRP A 10 16.02 34.59 16.82
C TRP A 10 14.56 34.47 16.41
N ILE A 11 14.15 35.12 15.31
CA ILE A 11 12.79 35.00 14.77
C ILE A 11 12.78 33.97 13.63
N ALA A 12 13.69 34.11 12.65
CA ALA A 12 13.74 33.27 11.47
C ALA A 12 14.05 31.81 11.80
N LEU A 13 14.94 31.53 12.78
CA LEU A 13 15.30 30.15 13.13
C LEU A 13 14.11 29.40 13.74
N PRO A 14 13.36 29.92 14.74
CA PRO A 14 12.13 29.29 15.19
C PRO A 14 11.08 29.12 14.09
N THR A 15 10.89 30.11 13.22
CA THR A 15 9.91 29.99 12.12
C THR A 15 10.30 28.88 11.14
N LEU A 16 11.59 28.76 10.80
CA LEU A 16 12.11 27.68 9.96
C LEU A 16 11.95 26.31 10.64
N ILE A 17 12.23 26.21 11.94
CA ILE A 17 12.03 24.97 12.70
C ILE A 17 10.56 24.54 12.66
N VAL A 18 9.61 25.45 12.90
CA VAL A 18 8.18 25.14 12.83
C VAL A 18 7.78 24.72 11.41
N ALA A 19 8.28 25.39 10.37
CA ALA A 19 8.01 25.01 8.99
C ALA A 19 8.56 23.62 8.65
N CYS A 20 9.79 23.30 9.07
CA CYS A 20 10.39 21.99 8.88
C CYS A 20 9.63 20.89 9.63
N LEU A 21 9.20 21.14 10.88
CA LEU A 21 8.39 20.20 11.65
C LEU A 21 7.02 19.96 11.00
N GLY A 22 6.36 21.03 10.51
CA GLY A 22 5.10 20.91 9.78
C GLY A 22 5.23 20.11 8.49
N TRP A 23 6.25 20.39 7.68
CA TRP A 23 6.54 19.62 6.47
C TRP A 23 6.83 18.14 6.79
N THR A 24 7.60 17.88 7.84
CA THR A 24 7.93 16.51 8.28
C THR A 24 6.67 15.77 8.73
N ALA A 25 5.80 16.42 9.52
CA ALA A 25 4.54 15.82 9.98
C ALA A 25 3.60 15.46 8.82
N ILE A 26 3.50 16.33 7.82
CA ILE A 26 2.67 16.09 6.62
C ILE A 26 3.22 14.89 5.83
N ASN A 27 4.53 14.84 5.58
CA ASN A 27 5.13 13.75 4.82
C ASN A 27 5.10 12.42 5.58
N LEU A 28 5.24 12.46 6.91
CA LEU A 28 5.05 11.30 7.77
C LEU A 28 3.61 10.78 7.69
N GLN A 29 2.62 11.66 7.77
CA GLN A 29 1.21 11.27 7.66
C GLN A 29 0.90 10.67 6.28
N ARG A 30 1.46 11.22 5.20
CA ARG A 30 1.34 10.66 3.85
C ARG A 30 2.03 9.30 3.74
N GLY A 31 3.24 9.14 4.27
CA GLY A 31 3.96 7.87 4.28
C GLY A 31 3.21 6.78 5.04
N ILE A 32 2.63 7.10 6.19
CA ILE A 32 1.78 6.17 6.95
C ILE A 32 0.57 5.74 6.12
N LYS A 33 -0.12 6.67 5.43
CA LYS A 33 -1.24 6.32 4.56
C LYS A 33 -0.81 5.42 3.40
N SER A 34 0.30 5.73 2.74
CA SER A 34 0.85 4.90 1.67
C SER A 34 1.17 3.48 2.17
N ALA A 35 1.72 3.33 3.37
CA ALA A 35 1.97 2.02 3.98
C ALA A 35 0.67 1.21 4.19
N TYR A 36 -0.42 1.84 4.63
CA TYR A 36 -1.72 1.16 4.71
C TYR A 36 -2.22 0.71 3.32
N TYR A 37 -2.04 1.54 2.29
CA TYR A 37 -2.34 1.14 0.91
C TYR A 37 -1.44 -0.01 0.43
N GLU A 38 -0.12 0.02 0.70
CA GLU A 38 0.80 -1.07 0.37
C GLU A 38 0.32 -2.40 0.98
N TRP A 39 -0.02 -2.41 2.28
CA TRP A 39 -0.52 -3.62 2.92
C TRP A 39 -1.86 -4.08 2.39
N GLY A 40 -2.79 -3.14 2.25
CA GLY A 40 -4.14 -3.42 1.77
C GLY A 40 -4.11 -4.05 0.39
N VAL A 41 -3.33 -3.48 -0.53
CA VAL A 41 -3.17 -3.98 -1.90
C VAL A 41 -2.38 -5.29 -1.92
N THR A 42 -1.35 -5.47 -1.08
CA THR A 42 -0.66 -6.77 -0.94
C THR A 42 -1.63 -7.89 -0.56
N CYS A 43 -2.49 -7.65 0.44
CA CYS A 43 -3.52 -8.61 0.86
C CYS A 43 -4.54 -8.88 -0.26
N ILE A 44 -4.95 -7.83 -0.98
CA ILE A 44 -5.90 -7.94 -2.09
C ILE A 44 -5.30 -8.78 -3.23
N ILE A 45 -4.04 -8.55 -3.62
CA ILE A 45 -3.37 -9.31 -4.69
C ILE A 45 -3.35 -10.80 -4.36
N ALA A 46 -3.00 -11.17 -3.12
CA ALA A 46 -3.01 -12.57 -2.69
C ALA A 46 -4.42 -13.17 -2.68
N SER A 47 -5.45 -12.37 -2.32
CA SER A 47 -6.85 -12.81 -2.31
C SER A 47 -7.40 -12.97 -3.73
N TYR A 48 -7.07 -12.04 -4.63
CA TYR A 48 -7.38 -12.13 -6.06
C TYR A 48 -6.77 -13.40 -6.65
N ALA A 49 -5.48 -13.63 -6.41
CA ALA A 49 -4.80 -14.79 -6.93
C ALA A 49 -5.40 -16.09 -6.38
N GLU A 50 -5.84 -16.11 -5.13
CA GLU A 50 -6.52 -17.27 -4.55
C GLU A 50 -7.83 -17.59 -5.28
N ASP A 51 -8.63 -16.56 -5.59
CA ASP A 51 -9.89 -16.71 -6.33
C ASP A 51 -9.66 -17.09 -7.82
N HIS A 52 -8.45 -16.91 -8.34
CA HIS A 52 -8.07 -17.14 -9.73
C HIS A 52 -7.00 -18.24 -9.88
N ASP A 53 -7.08 -19.28 -9.04
CA ASP A 53 -6.26 -20.49 -9.11
C ASP A 53 -4.74 -20.22 -9.09
N GLY A 54 -4.31 -19.20 -8.32
CA GLY A 54 -2.93 -18.75 -8.18
C GLY A 54 -2.48 -17.71 -9.20
N SER A 55 -3.34 -17.31 -10.15
CA SER A 55 -2.99 -16.33 -11.18
C SER A 55 -2.94 -14.90 -10.60
N PRO A 56 -1.83 -14.16 -10.73
CA PRO A 56 -1.75 -12.79 -10.25
C PRO A 56 -2.62 -11.85 -11.10
N PRO A 57 -3.01 -10.68 -10.55
CA PRO A 57 -3.65 -9.64 -11.33
C PRO A 57 -2.65 -9.03 -12.34
N ALA A 58 -3.15 -8.60 -13.48
CA ALA A 58 -2.36 -7.98 -14.55
C ALA A 58 -2.47 -6.45 -14.55
N ASN A 59 -3.49 -5.89 -13.89
CA ASN A 59 -3.72 -4.46 -13.83
C ASN A 59 -4.57 -4.07 -12.60
N TRP A 60 -4.79 -2.76 -12.41
CA TRP A 60 -5.61 -2.23 -11.31
C TRP A 60 -7.10 -2.59 -11.42
N ASP A 61 -7.65 -2.71 -12.62
CA ASP A 61 -9.07 -3.02 -12.83
C ASP A 61 -9.41 -4.42 -12.34
N ASP A 62 -8.45 -5.36 -12.41
CA ASP A 62 -8.60 -6.72 -11.87
C ASP A 62 -8.83 -6.73 -10.35
N LEU A 63 -8.37 -5.70 -9.64
CA LEU A 63 -8.49 -5.58 -8.19
C LEU A 63 -9.77 -4.88 -7.73
N VAL A 64 -10.54 -4.30 -8.66
CA VAL A 64 -11.77 -3.57 -8.33
C VAL A 64 -12.82 -4.52 -7.74
N GLY A 65 -13.42 -4.11 -6.63
CA GLY A 65 -14.36 -4.90 -5.84
C GLY A 65 -13.70 -5.63 -4.67
N TYR A 66 -12.40 -5.91 -4.73
CA TYR A 66 -11.67 -6.52 -3.60
C TYR A 66 -11.45 -5.52 -2.45
N GLU A 67 -11.52 -4.20 -2.71
CA GLU A 67 -11.40 -3.15 -1.69
C GLU A 67 -12.42 -3.26 -0.55
N TYR A 68 -13.61 -3.81 -0.83
CA TYR A 68 -14.68 -3.92 0.16
C TYR A 68 -14.39 -4.98 1.23
N HIS A 69 -13.47 -5.89 0.94
CA HIS A 69 -13.21 -7.07 1.76
C HIS A 69 -11.98 -6.91 2.67
N THR A 70 -11.17 -5.88 2.45
CA THR A 70 -10.02 -5.58 3.30
C THR A 70 -10.29 -4.44 4.28
N LYS A 71 -9.94 -4.66 5.55
CA LYS A 71 -9.96 -3.61 6.59
C LYS A 71 -8.72 -2.70 6.57
N TYR A 72 -7.73 -3.03 5.74
CA TYR A 72 -6.42 -2.37 5.75
C TYR A 72 -6.33 -1.20 4.78
N LEU A 73 -7.28 -1.07 3.84
CA LEU A 73 -7.37 0.13 3.03
C LEU A 73 -7.89 1.30 3.87
N PRO A 74 -7.18 2.44 3.87
CA PRO A 74 -7.65 3.65 4.51
C PRO A 74 -8.75 4.32 3.67
N ASP A 75 -9.51 5.23 4.28
CA ASP A 75 -10.54 5.98 3.55
C ASP A 75 -9.92 7.03 2.61
N PRO A 76 -10.44 7.17 1.37
CA PRO A 76 -11.46 6.32 0.74
C PRO A 76 -10.91 4.94 0.34
N ARG A 77 -11.70 3.89 0.60
CA ARG A 77 -11.37 2.49 0.30
C ARG A 77 -11.70 2.16 -1.15
N THR A 78 -10.88 2.63 -2.08
CA THR A 78 -11.04 2.35 -3.52
C THR A 78 -9.69 2.07 -4.16
N MET A 79 -9.70 1.31 -5.27
CA MET A 79 -8.47 1.09 -6.05
C MET A 79 -7.96 2.39 -6.69
N ASP A 80 -8.84 3.30 -7.11
CA ASP A 80 -8.45 4.64 -7.58
C ASP A 80 -7.64 5.42 -6.52
N ALA A 81 -8.06 5.33 -5.26
CA ALA A 81 -7.35 5.98 -4.17
C ALA A 81 -6.01 5.29 -3.88
N ALA A 82 -5.96 3.96 -3.95
CA ALA A 82 -4.71 3.22 -3.81
C ALA A 82 -3.71 3.59 -4.91
N ALA A 83 -4.14 3.62 -6.18
CA ALA A 83 -3.31 3.97 -7.33
C ALA A 83 -2.74 5.40 -7.28
N GLN A 84 -3.34 6.30 -6.48
CA GLN A 84 -2.79 7.64 -6.24
C GLN A 84 -1.66 7.66 -5.19
N HIS A 85 -1.56 6.63 -4.34
CA HIS A 85 -0.62 6.57 -3.23
C HIS A 85 0.51 5.55 -3.43
N ILE A 86 0.26 4.50 -4.22
CA ILE A 86 1.24 3.45 -4.51
C ILE A 86 1.24 3.09 -6.01
N SER A 87 2.39 2.64 -6.50
CA SER A 87 2.54 1.97 -7.80
C SER A 87 2.66 0.47 -7.58
N VAL A 88 2.15 -0.32 -8.52
CA VAL A 88 2.28 -1.78 -8.52
C VAL A 88 2.89 -2.19 -9.87
N ASP A 89 3.94 -3.00 -9.83
CA ASP A 89 4.55 -3.61 -11.01
C ASP A 89 3.87 -4.95 -11.32
N PHE A 90 2.72 -4.86 -12.01
CA PHE A 90 1.94 -6.04 -12.41
C PHE A 90 2.68 -6.94 -13.39
N GLU A 91 3.55 -6.38 -14.25
CA GLU A 91 4.33 -7.16 -15.20
C GLU A 91 5.25 -8.13 -14.47
N SER A 92 5.98 -7.64 -13.47
CA SER A 92 6.83 -8.48 -12.64
C SER A 92 6.04 -9.48 -11.80
N LEU A 93 4.83 -9.15 -11.32
CA LEU A 93 3.96 -10.11 -10.63
C LEU A 93 3.60 -11.29 -11.53
N VAL A 94 3.17 -11.00 -12.76
CA VAL A 94 2.83 -12.02 -13.76
C VAL A 94 4.05 -12.84 -14.15
N ALA A 95 5.18 -12.20 -14.46
CA ALA A 95 6.42 -12.88 -14.80
C ALA A 95 6.91 -13.80 -13.67
N PHE A 96 6.78 -13.37 -12.41
CA PHE A 96 7.17 -14.18 -11.27
C PHE A 96 6.25 -15.40 -11.06
N ALA A 97 4.93 -15.22 -11.15
CA ALA A 97 3.98 -16.32 -11.01
C ALA A 97 4.11 -17.36 -12.14
N ASN A 98 4.55 -16.94 -13.32
CA ASN A 98 4.85 -17.82 -14.45
C ASN A 98 6.25 -18.47 -14.38
N GLU A 99 7.02 -18.22 -13.30
CA GLU A 99 8.41 -18.68 -13.13
C GLU A 99 9.40 -18.11 -14.18
N ASP A 100 9.04 -17.04 -14.90
CA ASP A 100 9.90 -16.39 -15.89
C ASP A 100 11.06 -15.61 -15.24
N ILE A 101 10.82 -15.08 -14.03
CA ILE A 101 11.85 -14.45 -13.20
C ILE A 101 11.99 -15.21 -11.88
N PRO A 102 13.22 -15.36 -11.36
CA PRO A 102 13.44 -16.14 -10.17
C PRO A 102 12.95 -15.44 -8.91
N ASP A 103 12.93 -14.10 -8.86
CA ASP A 103 12.59 -13.30 -7.68
C ASP A 103 11.79 -12.05 -8.09
N LEU A 104 10.91 -11.58 -7.20
CA LEU A 104 10.20 -10.31 -7.42
C LEU A 104 11.15 -9.11 -7.21
N PRO A 105 10.94 -8.01 -7.96
CA PRO A 105 11.67 -6.77 -7.71
C PRO A 105 11.31 -6.20 -6.33
N ALA A 106 12.26 -5.49 -5.71
CA ALA A 106 12.07 -4.94 -4.35
C ALA A 106 10.96 -3.89 -4.29
N ASP A 107 10.75 -3.20 -5.41
CA ASP A 107 9.82 -2.11 -5.66
C ASP A 107 8.51 -2.57 -6.33
N VAL A 108 8.20 -3.87 -6.28
CA VAL A 108 6.95 -4.46 -6.85
C VAL A 108 5.68 -3.74 -6.40
N ILE A 109 5.68 -3.22 -5.18
CA ILE A 109 4.68 -2.26 -4.70
C ILE A 109 5.44 -1.13 -4.03
N THR A 110 5.28 0.11 -4.52
CA THR A 110 6.08 1.26 -4.08
C THR A 110 5.23 2.48 -3.74
N PRO A 111 5.49 3.16 -2.61
CA PRO A 111 4.84 4.44 -2.30
C PRO A 111 5.19 5.52 -3.32
N ILE A 112 4.19 6.25 -3.80
CA ILE A 112 4.36 7.44 -4.67
C ILE A 112 4.24 8.74 -3.84
N GLN A 113 3.68 8.66 -2.62
CA GLN A 113 3.45 9.81 -1.75
C GLN A 113 4.10 9.68 -0.37
N GLY A 114 4.67 10.79 0.11
CA GLY A 114 5.19 10.93 1.46
C GLY A 114 6.68 10.57 1.55
N ILE A 115 7.09 10.04 2.71
CA ILE A 115 8.42 9.48 2.86
C ILE A 115 8.42 8.11 2.16
N GLU A 116 9.13 8.02 1.03
CA GLU A 116 9.35 6.82 0.21
C GLU A 116 10.22 5.78 0.94
N GLN A 117 9.75 5.32 2.08
CA GLN A 117 10.25 4.11 2.72
C GLN A 117 9.15 3.07 2.61
N HIS A 118 9.51 1.82 2.36
CA HIS A 118 8.57 0.73 2.58
C HIS A 118 8.50 0.47 4.08
N TRP A 119 7.33 0.72 4.67
CA TRP A 119 7.10 0.42 6.09
C TRP A 119 6.70 -1.04 6.28
N ILE A 120 6.57 -1.76 5.16
CA ILE A 120 6.07 -3.11 5.02
C ILE A 120 6.95 -3.83 3.98
N HIS A 121 6.87 -5.15 3.87
CA HIS A 121 7.65 -5.92 2.89
C HIS A 121 6.74 -6.61 1.86
N PRO A 122 6.14 -5.86 0.90
CA PRO A 122 5.26 -6.43 -0.13
C PRO A 122 5.93 -7.56 -0.91
N LYS A 123 7.16 -7.35 -1.40
CA LYS A 123 7.96 -8.37 -2.08
C LYS A 123 7.96 -9.69 -1.32
N THR A 124 8.53 -9.70 -0.11
CA THR A 124 8.71 -10.92 0.67
C THR A 124 7.38 -11.61 0.95
N THR A 125 6.32 -10.84 1.16
CA THR A 125 4.99 -11.36 1.45
C THR A 125 4.39 -12.04 0.21
N LEU A 126 4.48 -11.40 -0.96
CA LEU A 126 3.98 -11.96 -2.22
C LEU A 126 4.81 -13.15 -2.69
N GLU A 127 6.13 -13.12 -2.51
CA GLU A 127 6.99 -14.28 -2.83
C GLU A 127 6.61 -15.52 -2.01
N ARG A 128 6.38 -15.35 -0.70
CA ARG A 128 5.91 -16.44 0.17
C ARG A 128 4.53 -16.95 -0.25
N TYR A 129 3.64 -16.06 -0.66
CA TYR A 129 2.33 -16.45 -1.14
C TYR A 129 2.43 -17.30 -2.42
N PHE A 130 3.09 -16.79 -3.47
CA PHE A 130 3.14 -17.49 -4.77
C PHE A 130 4.02 -18.75 -4.74
N ARG A 131 5.05 -18.82 -3.89
CA ARG A 131 5.91 -20.01 -3.78
C ARG A 131 5.38 -21.05 -2.80
N ASP A 132 4.98 -20.59 -1.61
CA ASP A 132 4.71 -21.48 -0.47
C ASP A 132 3.21 -21.57 -0.13
N GLY A 133 2.36 -20.76 -0.77
CA GLY A 133 0.95 -20.62 -0.43
C GLY A 133 0.69 -19.90 0.90
N GLU A 134 1.73 -19.28 1.51
CA GLU A 134 1.60 -18.59 2.78
C GLU A 134 0.85 -17.27 2.60
N ARG A 135 -0.36 -17.20 3.15
CA ARG A 135 -1.25 -16.06 2.97
C ARG A 135 -0.83 -14.85 3.85
N PRO A 136 -0.83 -13.63 3.30
CA PRO A 136 -0.61 -12.41 4.09
C PRO A 136 -1.62 -12.29 5.24
N HIS A 137 -1.17 -11.82 6.40
CA HIS A 137 -2.09 -11.57 7.52
C HIS A 137 -3.06 -10.43 7.19
N GLY A 138 -4.28 -10.80 6.79
CA GLY A 138 -5.29 -9.84 6.34
C GLY A 138 -5.78 -10.05 4.91
N SER A 139 -5.20 -10.99 4.17
CA SER A 139 -5.85 -11.55 2.99
C SER A 139 -7.10 -12.32 3.41
N PHE A 140 -7.99 -12.52 2.47
CA PHE A 140 -9.25 -13.20 2.67
C PHE A 140 -9.44 -14.25 1.59
N ASP A 141 -10.12 -15.34 1.93
CA ASP A 141 -10.50 -16.34 0.94
C ASP A 141 -11.87 -16.02 0.31
N GLY A 142 -12.20 -16.73 -0.77
CA GLY A 142 -13.49 -16.59 -1.45
C GLY A 142 -14.70 -16.91 -0.56
N GLU A 143 -14.55 -17.72 0.50
CA GLU A 143 -15.64 -17.96 1.48
C GLU A 143 -15.85 -16.74 2.40
N TYR A 144 -14.77 -16.12 2.86
CA TYR A 144 -14.77 -14.90 3.66
C TYR A 144 -15.24 -13.69 2.83
N ALA A 145 -14.86 -13.61 1.55
CA ALA A 145 -15.39 -12.60 0.63
C ALA A 145 -16.91 -12.75 0.46
N LYS A 146 -17.40 -13.98 0.26
CA LYS A 146 -18.86 -14.29 0.21
C LYS A 146 -19.55 -13.96 1.53
N GLN A 147 -18.94 -14.30 2.66
CA GLN A 147 -19.50 -14.03 3.99
C GLN A 147 -19.55 -12.54 4.30
N LEU A 148 -18.49 -11.79 3.97
CA LEU A 148 -18.47 -10.33 4.09
C LEU A 148 -19.49 -9.67 3.16
N ARG A 149 -19.64 -10.17 1.93
CA ARG A 149 -20.68 -9.72 0.99
C ARG A 149 -22.07 -9.95 1.57
N TYR A 150 -22.35 -11.13 2.11
CA TYR A 150 -23.61 -11.44 2.78
C TYR A 150 -23.90 -10.48 3.95
N TYR A 151 -22.92 -10.19 4.80
CA TYR A 151 -23.11 -9.23 5.90
C TYR A 151 -23.24 -7.77 5.43
N ALA A 152 -22.55 -7.39 4.35
CA ALA A 152 -22.63 -6.05 3.78
C ALA A 152 -23.96 -5.80 3.03
N GLU A 153 -24.53 -6.84 2.40
CA GLU A 153 -25.81 -6.78 1.70
C GLU A 153 -27.02 -6.95 2.64
N GLY A 154 -26.78 -7.04 3.96
CA GLY A 154 -27.84 -7.06 4.99
C GLY A 154 -28.46 -8.44 5.20
N GLY A 155 -27.65 -9.50 5.16
CA GLY A 155 -28.09 -10.85 5.50
C GLY A 155 -28.82 -10.91 6.85
N ASP A 156 -30.05 -11.43 6.83
CA ASP A 156 -30.97 -11.57 7.98
C ASP A 156 -30.39 -12.36 9.16
#